data_AF-A0A6M3KFN7-F1
#
_entry.id   AF-A0A6M3KFN7-F1
#
_cell.length_a   1.000
_cell.length_b   1.000
_cell.length_c   1.000
_cell.angle_alpha   90.00
_cell.angle_beta   90.00
_cell.angle_gamma   90.00
#
_symmetry.space_group_name_H-M   'P 1'
#
loop_
_entity.id
_entity.type
_entity.pdbx_description
1 polymer ?
#
loop_
_entity_poly.entity_id
_entity_poly.type
_entity_poly.pdbx_seq_one_letter_code
_entity_poly.pdbx_strand_id
1 'polypeptide(L)'
;MSAEYTGAWVNEAREVPWEIIEALMGRVNRYPARKWCGPTWAGIWMDTNPPDDDSDWYRFFEEGEHPPGLVEVFHQPSARGEEGENLSNLPPDYYKNMMLGKDEDWVKVYVDGEYGFVREGRSVYPLYSDARHCREVDIDRGRWLLLGWDFGLTPAVVVAQIGRTGQLRVIDELCVEDHAQMGIRRFAETAVLPHLEERYFEWLEGGMILSFGDPAGSSKEQSNEDVCFVTLNSVFDFVTVPAYTNNFLPRKEAVDFFLGLDIDGEPGLVLSPRCKTLRKGFRGKYCYDRIQVGGVSRKFRDKPRKDKYSHPHDGLQYLAMMVRADEVGDMAVEGNTMLGGLSIENLFWNRGGGKQWAMTT
;
A
#
# COMPACT_ATOMS: atom_id res chain seq x y z
N MET A 1 -8.46 7.15 31.54
CA MET A 1 -9.76 7.48 32.17
C MET A 1 -9.82 6.90 33.59
N SER A 2 -10.16 7.70 34.60
CA SER A 2 -10.25 7.27 36.02
C SER A 2 -11.68 7.18 36.57
N ALA A 3 -12.69 7.47 35.75
CA ALA A 3 -14.09 7.49 36.17
C ALA A 3 -14.76 6.11 36.06
N GLU A 4 -15.84 5.93 36.82
CA GLU A 4 -16.66 4.71 36.89
C GLU A 4 -18.04 5.01 36.30
N TYR A 5 -18.51 4.16 35.40
CA TYR A 5 -19.73 4.40 34.63
C TYR A 5 -20.76 3.27 34.81
N THR A 6 -22.04 3.61 34.66
CA THR A 6 -23.12 2.63 34.50
C THR A 6 -23.10 2.06 33.09
N GLY A 7 -23.10 2.95 32.10
CA GLY A 7 -22.92 2.63 30.70
C GLY A 7 -22.29 3.80 29.95
N ALA A 8 -22.03 3.61 28.67
CA ALA A 8 -21.48 4.62 27.78
C ALA A 8 -22.21 4.61 26.44
N TRP A 9 -22.16 5.73 25.73
CA TRP A 9 -22.59 5.82 24.34
C TRP A 9 -21.45 6.42 23.51
N VAL A 10 -21.14 5.78 22.39
CA VAL A 10 -20.11 6.23 21.45
C VAL A 10 -20.75 6.45 20.08
N ASN A 11 -20.80 7.71 19.66
CA ASN A 11 -21.30 8.11 18.35
C ASN A 11 -20.18 8.09 17.32
N GLU A 12 -20.48 7.70 16.08
CA GLU A 12 -19.50 7.49 15.00
C GLU A 12 -18.34 6.57 15.45
N ALA A 13 -18.70 5.43 16.04
CA ALA A 13 -17.78 4.55 16.75
C ALA A 13 -16.55 4.14 15.94
N ARG A 14 -16.67 3.89 14.62
CA ARG A 14 -15.54 3.50 13.78
C ARG A 14 -14.42 4.55 13.68
N GLU A 15 -14.73 5.82 13.92
CA GLU A 15 -13.75 6.92 13.88
C GLU A 15 -12.98 7.05 15.21
N VAL A 16 -13.38 6.27 16.23
CA VAL A 16 -12.75 6.20 17.53
C VAL A 16 -11.77 5.02 17.55
N PRO A 17 -10.51 5.22 17.98
CA PRO A 17 -9.55 4.12 18.15
C PRO A 17 -10.10 3.00 19.04
N TRP A 18 -9.93 1.75 18.60
CA TRP A 18 -10.48 0.57 19.27
C TRP A 18 -10.04 0.47 20.74
N GLU A 19 -8.81 0.89 21.05
CA GLU A 19 -8.25 0.86 22.41
C GLU A 19 -9.04 1.74 23.40
N ILE A 20 -9.73 2.77 22.91
CA ILE A 20 -10.62 3.60 23.74
C ILE A 20 -11.87 2.80 24.13
N ILE A 21 -12.37 1.96 23.23
CA ILE A 21 -13.53 1.10 23.47
C ILE A 21 -13.17 0.00 24.46
N GLU A 22 -12.01 -0.64 24.30
CA GLU A 22 -11.50 -1.61 25.27
C GLU A 22 -11.34 -0.97 26.66
N ALA A 23 -10.80 0.25 26.71
CA ALA A 23 -10.69 1.00 27.95
C ALA A 23 -12.08 1.32 28.55
N LEU A 24 -13.09 1.62 27.74
CA LEU A 24 -14.48 1.85 28.16
C LEU A 24 -15.15 0.58 28.69
N MET A 25 -14.94 -0.57 28.03
CA MET A 25 -15.43 -1.88 28.48
C MET A 25 -14.95 -2.20 29.89
N GLY A 26 -13.71 -1.82 30.22
CA GLY A 26 -13.16 -1.97 31.58
C GLY A 26 -13.74 -1.02 32.63
N ARG A 27 -14.55 -0.02 32.25
CA ARG A 27 -15.02 1.08 33.11
C ARG A 27 -16.54 1.15 33.30
N VAL A 28 -17.30 0.52 32.43
CA VAL A 28 -18.75 0.33 32.59
C VAL A 28 -19.07 -0.70 33.68
N ASN A 29 -20.32 -0.74 34.14
CA ASN A 29 -20.78 -1.60 35.24
C ASN A 29 -20.05 -1.36 36.60
N ARG A 30 -19.55 -0.14 36.82
CA ARG A 30 -18.87 0.25 38.07
C ARG A 30 -19.64 1.28 38.89
N TYR A 31 -20.64 1.93 38.30
CA TYR A 31 -21.50 2.89 38.98
C TYR A 31 -22.99 2.53 38.85
N PRO A 32 -23.80 2.68 39.91
CA PRO A 32 -23.38 2.88 41.30
C PRO A 32 -22.61 1.64 41.82
N ALA A 33 -21.76 1.84 42.83
CA ALA A 33 -20.97 0.73 43.38
C ALA A 33 -21.86 -0.38 43.96
N ARG A 34 -21.40 -1.63 43.97
CA ARG A 34 -22.15 -2.79 44.51
C ARG A 34 -22.72 -2.59 45.92
N LYS A 35 -22.02 -1.83 46.78
CA LYS A 35 -22.49 -1.51 48.14
C LYS A 35 -23.79 -0.68 48.15
N TRP A 36 -24.10 -0.04 47.03
CA TRP A 36 -25.31 0.74 46.78
C TRP A 36 -26.24 0.02 45.79
N CYS A 37 -26.29 -1.32 45.87
CA CYS A 37 -27.11 -2.20 45.03
C CYS A 37 -26.67 -2.36 43.57
N GLY A 38 -25.68 -1.61 43.07
CA GLY A 38 -25.21 -1.73 41.70
C GLY A 38 -26.19 -1.20 40.64
N PRO A 39 -25.78 -1.13 39.37
CA PRO A 39 -26.69 -0.74 38.30
C PRO A 39 -27.68 -1.86 37.94
N THR A 40 -28.91 -1.48 37.58
CA THR A 40 -29.95 -2.41 37.07
C THR A 40 -29.73 -2.78 35.61
N TRP A 41 -28.94 -1.97 34.89
CA TRP A 41 -28.50 -2.20 33.51
C TRP A 41 -27.10 -1.59 33.32
N ALA A 42 -26.23 -2.25 32.58
CA ALA A 42 -24.92 -1.75 32.22
C ALA A 42 -24.55 -2.22 30.80
N GLY A 43 -23.94 -1.34 30.02
CA GLY A 43 -23.56 -1.64 28.64
C GLY A 43 -22.96 -0.44 27.92
N ILE A 44 -22.56 -0.66 26.68
CA ILE A 44 -22.05 0.37 25.80
C ILE A 44 -22.97 0.38 24.57
N TRP A 45 -23.55 1.54 24.27
CA TRP A 45 -24.26 1.79 23.02
C TRP A 45 -23.32 2.40 22.01
N MET A 46 -23.45 2.03 20.75
CA MET A 46 -22.62 2.55 19.68
C MET A 46 -23.46 2.72 18.42
N ASP A 47 -23.19 3.79 17.68
CA ASP A 47 -23.71 4.01 16.33
C ASP A 47 -22.56 4.36 15.39
N THR A 48 -22.63 3.86 14.16
CA THR A 48 -21.62 4.13 13.14
C THR A 48 -22.13 3.73 11.76
N ASN A 49 -21.55 4.32 10.71
CA ASN A 49 -21.58 3.70 9.39
C ASN A 49 -20.70 2.42 9.42
N PRO A 50 -20.91 1.47 8.50
CA PRO A 50 -20.09 0.25 8.43
C PRO A 50 -18.59 0.58 8.36
N PRO A 51 -17.75 -0.08 9.18
CA PRO A 51 -16.30 0.01 9.07
C PRO A 51 -15.76 -0.83 7.89
N ASP A 52 -14.43 -0.90 7.75
CA ASP A 52 -13.78 -1.81 6.78
C ASP A 52 -13.94 -3.27 7.23
N ASP A 53 -13.98 -4.22 6.29
CA ASP A 53 -14.12 -5.66 6.58
C ASP A 53 -12.87 -6.25 7.26
N ASP A 54 -11.73 -5.55 7.18
CA ASP A 54 -10.50 -5.91 7.89
C ASP A 54 -10.30 -5.19 9.23
N SER A 55 -11.29 -4.41 9.69
CA SER A 55 -11.21 -3.64 10.93
C SER A 55 -11.43 -4.48 12.19
N ASP A 56 -10.88 -4.05 13.32
CA ASP A 56 -11.14 -4.69 14.62
C ASP A 56 -12.63 -4.66 14.99
N TRP A 57 -13.35 -3.65 14.50
CA TRP A 57 -14.80 -3.56 14.59
C TRP A 57 -15.51 -4.71 13.88
N TYR A 58 -15.16 -4.99 12.62
CA TYR A 58 -15.73 -6.11 11.87
C TYR A 58 -15.42 -7.44 12.54
N ARG A 59 -14.15 -7.67 12.91
CA ARG A 59 -13.76 -8.91 13.58
C ARG A 59 -14.46 -9.10 14.92
N PHE A 60 -14.67 -8.03 15.68
CA PHE A 60 -15.38 -8.12 16.95
C PHE A 60 -16.87 -8.40 16.76
N PHE A 61 -17.57 -7.66 15.90
CA PHE A 61 -19.04 -7.76 15.80
C PHE A 61 -19.53 -8.90 14.90
N GLU A 62 -18.85 -9.18 13.78
CA GLU A 62 -19.30 -10.14 12.78
C GLU A 62 -18.62 -11.52 12.92
N GLU A 63 -17.31 -11.53 13.19
CA GLU A 63 -16.54 -12.78 13.28
C GLU A 63 -16.42 -13.30 14.73
N GLY A 64 -16.63 -12.42 15.71
CA GLY A 64 -16.42 -12.71 17.12
C GLY A 64 -17.51 -13.61 17.69
N GLU A 65 -17.11 -14.72 18.30
CA GLU A 65 -18.04 -15.56 19.07
C GLU A 65 -18.27 -14.98 20.47
N HIS A 66 -19.43 -14.36 20.67
CA HIS A 66 -19.84 -13.81 21.96
C HIS A 66 -20.92 -14.64 22.64
N PRO A 67 -20.96 -14.65 23.98
CA PRO A 67 -22.11 -15.19 24.71
C PRO A 67 -23.43 -14.54 24.27
N PRO A 68 -24.51 -15.31 24.07
CA PRO A 68 -25.80 -14.76 23.66
C PRO A 68 -26.28 -13.63 24.57
N GLY A 69 -26.67 -12.49 23.98
CA GLY A 69 -27.17 -11.31 24.69
C GLY A 69 -26.10 -10.43 25.35
N LEU A 70 -24.80 -10.74 25.18
CA LEU A 70 -23.71 -9.89 25.66
C LEU A 70 -23.33 -8.80 24.64
N VAL A 71 -23.36 -9.16 23.35
CA VAL A 71 -23.08 -8.28 22.22
C VAL A 71 -24.21 -8.47 21.21
N GLU A 72 -24.78 -7.37 20.75
CA GLU A 72 -25.83 -7.34 19.73
C GLU A 72 -25.47 -6.29 18.69
N VAL A 73 -25.60 -6.66 17.40
CA VAL A 73 -25.39 -5.78 16.25
C VAL A 73 -26.70 -5.65 15.50
N PHE A 74 -27.02 -4.43 15.07
CA PHE A 74 -28.22 -4.12 14.30
C PHE A 74 -27.80 -3.42 13.01
N HIS A 75 -28.12 -4.01 11.86
CA HIS A 75 -27.81 -3.42 10.57
C HIS A 75 -29.01 -2.65 10.05
N GLN A 76 -28.77 -1.40 9.64
CA GLN A 76 -29.78 -0.65 8.90
C GLN A 76 -29.86 -1.17 7.46
N PRO A 77 -31.07 -1.33 6.90
CA PRO A 77 -31.24 -1.77 5.52
C PRO A 77 -30.77 -0.70 4.52
N SER A 78 -30.40 -1.14 3.32
CA SER A 78 -29.99 -0.24 2.24
C SER A 78 -31.08 0.79 1.95
N ALA A 79 -30.66 2.05 1.82
CA ALA A 79 -31.54 3.14 1.43
C ALA A 79 -32.03 3.06 -0.04
N ARG A 80 -31.46 2.16 -0.85
CA ARG A 80 -31.94 1.85 -2.21
C ARG A 80 -32.98 0.72 -2.22
N GLY A 81 -33.09 -0.03 -1.13
CA GLY A 81 -34.06 -1.12 -0.98
C GLY A 81 -35.45 -0.63 -0.60
N GLU A 82 -36.45 -1.50 -0.80
CA GLU A 82 -37.85 -1.22 -0.41
C GLU A 82 -38.02 -1.05 1.10
N GLU A 83 -37.13 -1.64 1.89
CA GLU A 83 -37.13 -1.58 3.36
C GLU A 83 -36.27 -0.43 3.92
N GLY A 84 -35.79 0.49 3.08
CA GLY A 84 -34.95 1.60 3.52
C GLY A 84 -35.58 2.39 4.68
N GLU A 85 -34.85 2.52 5.78
CA GLU A 85 -35.35 3.22 6.97
C GLU A 85 -35.43 4.73 6.74
N ASN A 86 -36.38 5.38 7.43
CA ASN A 86 -36.50 6.84 7.50
C ASN A 86 -36.72 7.58 6.16
N LEU A 87 -36.97 6.87 5.05
CA LEU A 87 -37.18 7.45 3.72
C LEU A 87 -38.30 8.50 3.68
N SER A 88 -39.36 8.32 4.47
CA SER A 88 -40.50 9.24 4.54
C SER A 88 -40.17 10.60 5.14
N ASN A 89 -39.08 10.70 5.92
CA ASN A 89 -38.67 11.94 6.59
C ASN A 89 -37.61 12.72 5.79
N LEU A 90 -37.20 12.21 4.63
CA LEU A 90 -36.16 12.80 3.80
C LEU A 90 -36.76 13.51 2.57
N PRO A 91 -36.07 14.53 2.03
CA PRO A 91 -36.48 15.14 0.77
C PRO A 91 -36.57 14.11 -0.36
N PRO A 92 -37.49 14.30 -1.33
CA PRO A 92 -37.48 13.53 -2.57
C PRO A 92 -36.09 13.56 -3.21
N ASP A 93 -35.63 12.41 -3.72
CA ASP A 93 -34.32 12.22 -4.34
C ASP A 93 -33.09 12.43 -3.43
N TYR A 94 -33.21 12.46 -2.09
CA TYR A 94 -32.09 12.66 -1.16
C TYR A 94 -30.89 11.73 -1.46
N TYR A 95 -31.10 10.41 -1.44
CA TYR A 95 -30.04 9.44 -1.71
C TYR A 95 -29.57 9.46 -3.16
N LYS A 96 -30.49 9.73 -4.11
CA LYS A 96 -30.14 9.88 -5.54
C LYS A 96 -29.17 11.03 -5.77
N ASN A 97 -29.38 12.16 -5.09
CA ASN A 97 -28.48 13.30 -5.11
C ASN A 97 -27.16 13.01 -4.37
N MET A 98 -27.24 12.29 -3.25
CA MET A 98 -26.07 11.90 -2.46
C MET A 98 -25.09 11.01 -3.23
N MET A 99 -25.60 10.11 -4.08
CA MET A 99 -24.80 9.22 -4.92
C MET A 99 -24.12 9.93 -6.11
N LEU A 100 -24.55 11.14 -6.47
CA LEU A 100 -24.06 11.81 -7.67
C LEU A 100 -22.55 12.14 -7.56
N GLY A 101 -21.76 11.58 -8.48
CA GLY A 101 -20.31 11.79 -8.53
C GLY A 101 -19.52 11.05 -7.44
N LYS A 102 -20.13 10.06 -6.77
CA LYS A 102 -19.48 9.17 -5.81
C LYS A 102 -19.06 7.87 -6.48
N ASP A 103 -17.98 7.28 -5.99
CA ASP A 103 -17.56 5.94 -6.37
C ASP A 103 -18.43 4.86 -5.72
N GLU A 104 -18.39 3.65 -6.28
CA GLU A 104 -19.24 2.53 -5.83
C GLU A 104 -18.98 2.12 -4.38
N ASP A 105 -17.72 2.14 -3.91
CA ASP A 105 -17.37 1.81 -2.53
C ASP A 105 -17.99 2.82 -1.55
N TRP A 106 -18.00 4.11 -1.92
CA TRP A 106 -18.67 5.14 -1.12
C TRP A 106 -20.19 4.90 -1.04
N VAL A 107 -20.83 4.58 -2.17
CA VAL A 107 -22.28 4.29 -2.18
C VAL A 107 -22.60 3.07 -1.32
N LYS A 108 -21.80 2.02 -1.45
CA LYS A 108 -21.94 0.78 -0.68
C LYS A 108 -21.94 1.04 0.84
N VAL A 109 -20.99 1.84 1.33
CA VAL A 109 -20.88 2.12 2.76
C VAL A 109 -21.95 3.09 3.26
N TYR A 110 -22.14 4.21 2.58
CA TYR A 110 -22.93 5.33 3.11
C TYR A 110 -24.40 5.35 2.67
N VAL A 111 -24.76 4.54 1.67
CA VAL A 111 -26.14 4.43 1.17
C VAL A 111 -26.70 3.04 1.43
N ASP A 112 -25.91 1.99 1.20
CA ASP A 112 -26.39 0.61 1.36
C ASP A 112 -26.19 0.05 2.77
N GLY A 113 -25.40 0.71 3.62
CA GLY A 113 -25.12 0.19 4.96
C GLY A 113 -24.30 -1.10 4.93
N GLU A 114 -23.58 -1.35 3.84
CA GLU A 114 -22.74 -2.53 3.65
C GLU A 114 -21.28 -2.24 3.98
N TYR A 115 -20.55 -3.26 4.43
CA TYR A 115 -19.09 -3.16 4.63
C TYR A 115 -18.37 -2.87 3.30
N GLY A 116 -17.44 -1.93 3.35
CA GLY A 116 -16.69 -1.48 2.19
C GLY A 116 -15.47 -0.66 2.60
N PHE A 117 -14.60 -0.38 1.63
CA PHE A 117 -13.32 0.25 1.90
C PHE A 117 -13.48 1.76 2.12
N VAL A 118 -13.49 2.20 3.38
CA VAL A 118 -13.54 3.63 3.72
C VAL A 118 -12.15 4.23 3.60
N ARG A 119 -11.95 5.08 2.59
CA ARG A 119 -10.66 5.78 2.37
C ARG A 119 -10.41 6.81 3.48
N GLU A 120 -9.69 6.42 4.53
CA GLU A 120 -9.05 7.36 5.45
C GLU A 120 -7.92 8.10 4.71
N GLY A 121 -8.02 9.42 4.59
CA GLY A 121 -7.01 10.23 3.89
C GLY A 121 -7.25 10.40 2.39
N ARG A 122 -6.34 11.13 1.72
CA ARG A 122 -6.35 11.27 0.25
C ARG A 122 -5.47 10.17 -0.32
N SER A 123 -5.99 9.30 -1.19
CA SER A 123 -5.17 8.29 -1.88
C SER A 123 -4.01 8.96 -2.63
N VAL A 124 -2.83 8.34 -2.57
CA VAL A 124 -1.68 8.80 -3.35
C VAL A 124 -1.92 8.64 -4.85
N TYR A 125 -2.62 7.58 -5.24
CA TYR A 125 -2.83 7.19 -6.64
C TYR A 125 -4.32 7.18 -6.99
N PRO A 126 -4.95 8.35 -7.21
CA PRO A 126 -6.38 8.42 -7.54
C PRO A 126 -6.72 7.84 -8.92
N LEU A 127 -5.72 7.66 -9.80
CA LEU A 127 -5.89 7.07 -11.13
C LEU A 127 -6.02 5.55 -11.09
N TYR A 128 -5.66 4.90 -9.98
CA TYR A 128 -5.81 3.47 -9.84
C TYR A 128 -7.29 3.08 -9.75
N SER A 129 -7.66 2.11 -10.58
CA SER A 129 -8.94 1.41 -10.55
C SER A 129 -8.66 -0.08 -10.51
N ASP A 130 -9.11 -0.76 -9.46
CA ASP A 130 -8.83 -2.19 -9.26
C ASP A 130 -9.39 -3.04 -10.41
N ALA A 131 -10.59 -2.73 -10.88
CA ALA A 131 -11.23 -3.40 -12.01
C ALA A 131 -10.44 -3.25 -13.34
N ARG A 132 -9.72 -2.15 -13.51
CA ARG A 132 -8.93 -1.88 -14.73
C ARG A 132 -7.50 -2.40 -14.62
N HIS A 133 -6.85 -2.20 -13.47
CA HIS A 133 -5.41 -2.40 -13.32
C HIS A 133 -5.05 -3.73 -12.65
N CYS A 134 -5.97 -4.42 -11.96
CA CYS A 134 -5.66 -5.68 -11.28
C CYS A 134 -6.12 -6.88 -12.10
N ARG A 135 -5.18 -7.73 -12.54
CA ARG A 135 -5.44 -9.02 -13.20
C ARG A 135 -4.19 -9.89 -13.20
N GLU A 136 -4.35 -11.18 -13.45
CA GLU A 136 -3.20 -12.07 -13.61
C GLU A 136 -2.25 -11.53 -14.69
N VAL A 137 -0.96 -11.60 -14.38
CA VAL A 137 0.11 -11.06 -15.21
C VAL A 137 0.95 -12.21 -15.74
N ASP A 138 0.99 -12.33 -17.07
CA ASP A 138 1.89 -13.24 -17.76
C ASP A 138 3.32 -12.69 -17.80
N ILE A 139 4.27 -13.58 -17.49
CA ILE A 139 5.71 -13.31 -17.54
C ILE A 139 6.22 -13.62 -18.95
N ASP A 140 6.91 -12.68 -19.58
CA ASP A 140 7.55 -12.87 -20.90
C ASP A 140 9.04 -13.21 -20.70
N ARG A 141 9.42 -14.44 -21.07
CA ARG A 141 10.80 -14.95 -20.97
C ARG A 141 11.81 -14.16 -21.80
N GLY A 142 11.36 -13.44 -22.83
CA GLY A 142 12.23 -12.59 -23.65
C GLY A 142 12.46 -11.19 -23.08
N ARG A 143 11.98 -10.90 -21.87
CA ARG A 143 12.03 -9.57 -21.25
C ARG A 143 12.82 -9.59 -19.96
N TRP A 144 13.53 -8.49 -19.70
CA TRP A 144 14.26 -8.27 -18.46
C TRP A 144 13.31 -8.32 -17.26
N LEU A 145 13.75 -9.00 -16.20
CA LEU A 145 13.09 -8.92 -14.90
C LEU A 145 13.58 -7.68 -14.17
N LEU A 146 12.66 -6.93 -13.59
CA LEU A 146 12.94 -5.66 -12.93
C LEU A 146 12.69 -5.80 -11.44
N LEU A 147 13.65 -5.37 -10.61
CA LEU A 147 13.55 -5.35 -9.15
C LEU A 147 13.60 -3.92 -8.64
N GLY A 148 12.64 -3.54 -7.80
CA GLY A 148 12.55 -2.22 -7.18
C GLY A 148 12.54 -2.34 -5.66
N TRP A 149 13.52 -1.75 -5.00
CA TRP A 149 13.78 -1.97 -3.58
C TRP A 149 13.52 -0.72 -2.69
N ASP A 150 13.01 -0.96 -1.48
CA ASP A 150 13.09 -0.04 -0.31
C ASP A 150 14.05 -0.66 0.73
N PHE A 151 15.14 0.03 1.07
CA PHE A 151 16.27 -0.51 1.86
C PHE A 151 16.18 -0.27 3.38
N GLY A 152 15.03 0.18 3.89
CA GLY A 152 14.83 0.48 5.31
C GLY A 152 14.94 -0.72 6.26
N LEU A 153 14.63 -0.51 7.55
CA LEU A 153 14.59 -1.56 8.58
C LEU A 153 13.47 -2.60 8.36
N THR A 154 12.55 -2.28 7.45
CA THR A 154 11.43 -3.09 6.97
C THR A 154 11.50 -3.11 5.45
N PRO A 155 12.50 -3.79 4.87
CA PRO A 155 12.75 -3.77 3.44
C PRO A 155 11.60 -4.39 2.66
N ALA A 156 11.45 -3.96 1.41
CA ALA A 156 10.51 -4.52 0.46
C ALA A 156 11.13 -4.56 -0.93
N VAL A 157 10.72 -5.53 -1.74
CA VAL A 157 11.08 -5.60 -3.17
C VAL A 157 9.86 -5.85 -4.02
N VAL A 158 9.80 -5.15 -5.15
CA VAL A 158 8.77 -5.31 -6.18
C VAL A 158 9.41 -5.93 -7.41
N VAL A 159 8.77 -6.98 -7.94
CA VAL A 159 9.20 -7.68 -9.16
C VAL A 159 8.27 -7.28 -10.30
N ALA A 160 8.83 -6.81 -11.41
CA ALA A 160 8.06 -6.35 -12.56
C ALA A 160 8.74 -6.68 -13.91
N GLN A 161 8.00 -6.46 -15.00
CA GLN A 161 8.51 -6.46 -16.37
C GLN A 161 7.90 -5.31 -17.16
N ILE A 162 8.57 -4.88 -18.24
CA ILE A 162 7.93 -4.11 -19.30
C ILE A 162 7.45 -5.04 -20.40
N GLY A 163 6.14 -4.98 -20.67
CA GLY A 163 5.52 -5.66 -21.79
C GLY A 163 5.98 -5.07 -23.13
N ARG A 164 5.72 -5.78 -24.22
CA ARG A 164 6.17 -5.39 -25.57
C ARG A 164 5.68 -4.03 -26.04
N THR A 165 4.55 -3.58 -25.50
CA THR A 165 3.91 -2.31 -25.83
C THR A 165 4.29 -1.18 -24.87
N GLY A 166 5.21 -1.43 -23.93
CA GLY A 166 5.60 -0.46 -22.89
C GLY A 166 4.77 -0.53 -21.61
N GLN A 167 3.84 -1.49 -21.49
CA GLN A 167 3.04 -1.71 -20.28
C GLN A 167 3.89 -2.18 -19.10
N LEU A 168 3.84 -1.47 -17.97
CA LEU A 168 4.46 -1.88 -16.72
C LEU A 168 3.63 -2.98 -16.04
N ARG A 169 4.22 -4.16 -15.92
CA ARG A 169 3.58 -5.37 -15.38
C ARG A 169 4.20 -5.70 -14.03
N VAL A 170 3.49 -5.42 -12.95
CA VAL A 170 3.92 -5.73 -11.58
C VAL A 170 3.46 -7.15 -11.24
N ILE A 171 4.42 -8.05 -11.02
CA ILE A 171 4.21 -9.50 -11.04
C ILE A 171 4.12 -10.07 -9.61
N ASP A 172 5.10 -9.74 -8.78
CA ASP A 172 5.18 -10.16 -7.37
C ASP A 172 5.66 -8.99 -6.50
N GLU A 173 5.37 -9.10 -5.21
CA GLU A 173 5.95 -8.25 -4.18
C GLU A 173 6.45 -9.17 -3.05
N LEU A 174 7.54 -8.77 -2.39
CA LEU A 174 7.97 -9.36 -1.14
C LEU A 174 8.12 -8.24 -0.12
N CYS A 175 7.47 -8.40 1.01
CA CYS A 175 7.48 -7.45 2.12
C CYS A 175 7.83 -8.20 3.40
N VAL A 176 8.52 -7.54 4.32
CA VAL A 176 8.66 -8.05 5.69
C VAL A 176 7.30 -7.99 6.39
N GLU A 177 6.98 -9.02 7.18
CA GLU A 177 5.73 -9.08 7.95
C GLU A 177 5.59 -7.91 8.92
N ASP A 178 4.34 -7.57 9.22
CA ASP A 178 4.03 -6.47 10.13
C ASP A 178 4.69 -6.66 11.50
N HIS A 179 5.34 -5.60 11.99
CA HIS A 179 6.07 -5.56 13.26
C HIS A 179 7.37 -6.38 13.31
N ALA A 180 7.75 -7.09 12.24
CA ALA A 180 9.07 -7.71 12.13
C ALA A 180 10.10 -6.68 11.64
N GLN A 181 11.24 -6.59 12.32
CA GLN A 181 12.41 -5.84 11.83
C GLN A 181 13.41 -6.82 11.25
N MET A 182 13.84 -6.57 10.01
CA MET A 182 14.79 -7.42 9.31
C MET A 182 15.75 -6.57 8.47
N GLY A 183 17.05 -6.77 8.65
CA GLY A 183 18.05 -6.11 7.81
C GLY A 183 18.04 -6.63 6.37
N ILE A 184 18.45 -5.77 5.42
CA ILE A 184 18.42 -6.06 3.98
C ILE A 184 19.17 -7.34 3.59
N ARG A 185 20.32 -7.66 4.21
CA ARG A 185 21.07 -8.91 3.94
C ARG A 185 20.21 -10.14 4.19
N ARG A 186 19.62 -10.22 5.38
CA ARG A 186 18.80 -11.36 5.78
C ARG A 186 17.56 -11.46 4.90
N PHE A 187 16.92 -10.33 4.60
CA PHE A 187 15.78 -10.31 3.70
C PHE A 187 16.13 -10.82 2.29
N ALA A 188 17.26 -10.38 1.75
CA ALA A 188 17.77 -10.83 0.46
C ALA A 188 18.07 -12.35 0.47
N GLU A 189 18.80 -12.85 1.46
CA GLU A 189 19.21 -14.26 1.55
C GLU A 189 18.06 -15.22 1.85
N THR A 190 17.13 -14.83 2.73
CA THR A 190 16.12 -15.77 3.25
C THR A 190 14.76 -15.67 2.58
N ALA A 191 14.46 -14.55 1.89
CA ALA A 191 13.18 -14.35 1.23
C ALA A 191 13.34 -14.12 -0.28
N VAL A 192 14.18 -13.17 -0.68
CA VAL A 192 14.25 -12.76 -2.09
C VAL A 192 14.99 -13.77 -2.95
N LEU A 193 16.18 -14.22 -2.56
CA LEU A 193 16.96 -15.19 -3.31
C LEU A 193 16.20 -16.52 -3.51
N PRO A 194 15.61 -17.15 -2.47
CA PRO A 194 14.80 -18.36 -2.67
C PRO A 194 13.61 -18.15 -3.61
N HIS A 195 12.95 -16.99 -3.54
CA HIS A 195 11.83 -16.67 -4.43
C HIS A 195 12.28 -16.50 -5.89
N LEU A 196 13.44 -15.88 -6.11
CA LEU A 196 14.05 -15.76 -7.43
C LEU A 196 14.48 -17.13 -7.97
N GLU A 197 15.09 -17.98 -7.16
CA GLU A 197 15.47 -19.35 -7.54
C GLU A 197 14.25 -20.22 -7.86
N GLU A 198 13.15 -20.08 -7.13
CA GLU A 198 11.95 -20.89 -7.36
C GLU A 198 11.17 -20.44 -8.61
N ARG A 199 10.96 -19.12 -8.79
CA ARG A 199 10.05 -18.60 -9.81
C ARG A 199 10.73 -17.95 -11.01
N TYR A 200 11.98 -17.50 -10.86
CA TYR A 200 12.69 -16.67 -11.83
C TYR A 200 14.11 -17.18 -12.14
N PHE A 201 14.35 -18.49 -11.95
CA PHE A 201 15.65 -19.13 -12.14
C PHE A 201 16.28 -18.81 -13.50
N GLU A 202 15.50 -18.84 -14.59
CA GLU A 202 15.98 -18.56 -15.95
C GLU A 202 16.57 -17.14 -16.10
N TRP A 203 16.03 -16.15 -15.37
CA TRP A 203 16.54 -14.77 -15.38
C TRP A 203 17.77 -14.62 -14.50
N LEU A 204 17.80 -15.35 -13.38
CA LEU A 204 18.94 -15.37 -12.47
C LEU A 204 20.16 -16.00 -13.16
N GLU A 205 20.00 -17.18 -13.77
CA GLU A 205 21.05 -17.87 -14.53
C GLU A 205 21.44 -17.10 -15.81
N GLY A 206 20.46 -16.52 -16.50
CA GLY A 206 20.67 -15.76 -17.74
C GLY A 206 21.24 -14.35 -17.54
N GLY A 207 21.37 -13.87 -16.30
CA GLY A 207 21.81 -12.50 -16.02
C GLY A 207 20.85 -11.42 -16.57
N MET A 208 19.56 -11.75 -16.69
CA MET A 208 18.53 -10.89 -17.29
C MET A 208 17.72 -10.12 -16.23
N ILE A 209 18.40 -9.61 -15.21
CA ILE A 209 17.80 -8.86 -14.09
C ILE A 209 18.35 -7.43 -14.06
N LEU A 210 17.45 -6.44 -14.02
CA LEU A 210 17.77 -5.06 -13.69
C LEU A 210 17.25 -4.76 -12.29
N SER A 211 18.10 -4.23 -11.41
CA SER A 211 17.77 -4.00 -10.01
C SER A 211 17.99 -2.53 -9.65
N PHE A 212 17.02 -1.92 -8.97
CA PHE A 212 16.99 -0.50 -8.65
C PHE A 212 16.60 -0.24 -7.20
N GLY A 213 17.14 0.82 -6.59
CA GLY A 213 16.68 1.24 -5.27
C GLY A 213 17.05 2.67 -4.90
N ASP A 214 16.76 3.04 -3.66
CA ASP A 214 16.95 4.39 -3.14
C ASP A 214 18.38 4.92 -3.35
N PRO A 215 18.59 6.08 -3.99
CA PRO A 215 19.92 6.59 -4.34
C PRO A 215 20.68 7.27 -3.21
N ALA A 216 20.37 6.97 -1.96
CA ALA A 216 20.99 7.62 -0.84
C ALA A 216 22.53 7.53 -0.88
N GLY A 217 23.17 8.72 -0.90
CA GLY A 217 24.52 8.86 -0.37
C GLY A 217 25.66 9.28 -1.30
N SER A 218 25.49 10.24 -2.22
CA SER A 218 26.66 10.95 -2.80
C SER A 218 27.35 11.91 -1.79
N SER A 219 27.39 11.55 -0.51
CA SER A 219 28.09 12.21 0.59
C SER A 219 29.20 11.28 1.08
N LYS A 220 30.41 11.80 1.27
CA LYS A 220 31.66 11.04 1.51
C LYS A 220 31.73 10.24 2.83
N GLU A 221 30.63 10.12 3.56
CA GLU A 221 30.52 9.28 4.76
C GLU A 221 29.74 8.05 4.35
N GLN A 222 30.23 6.84 4.66
CA GLN A 222 29.53 5.58 4.39
C GLN A 222 28.11 5.68 4.92
N SER A 223 27.18 5.94 4.02
CA SER A 223 25.76 5.97 4.33
C SER A 223 25.30 4.54 4.56
N ASN A 224 24.22 4.34 5.33
CA ASN A 224 23.69 2.98 5.54
C ASN A 224 23.28 2.33 4.20
N GLU A 225 23.03 3.15 3.17
CA GLU A 225 22.54 2.75 1.87
C GLU A 225 23.66 2.28 0.93
N ASP A 226 24.85 2.89 0.98
CA ASP A 226 26.05 2.33 0.33
C ASP A 226 26.30 0.90 0.83
N VAL A 227 26.09 0.68 2.13
CA VAL A 227 26.17 -0.65 2.74
C VAL A 227 25.05 -1.56 2.22
N CYS A 228 23.86 -1.05 1.91
CA CYS A 228 22.77 -1.83 1.33
C CYS A 228 23.10 -2.30 -0.09
N PHE A 229 23.63 -1.43 -0.96
CA PHE A 229 24.05 -1.82 -2.31
C PHE A 229 25.18 -2.84 -2.28
N VAL A 230 26.22 -2.60 -1.48
CA VAL A 230 27.32 -3.55 -1.29
C VAL A 230 26.80 -4.88 -0.75
N THR A 231 25.83 -4.84 0.15
CA THR A 231 25.20 -6.05 0.70
C THR A 231 24.47 -6.83 -0.38
N LEU A 232 23.63 -6.19 -1.19
CA LEU A 232 22.89 -6.86 -2.26
C LEU A 232 23.83 -7.43 -3.32
N ASN A 233 24.85 -6.68 -3.73
CA ASN A 233 25.87 -7.14 -4.69
C ASN A 233 26.75 -8.28 -4.14
N SER A 234 26.72 -8.54 -2.83
CA SER A 234 27.38 -9.70 -2.21
C SER A 234 26.47 -10.92 -2.04
N VAL A 235 25.16 -10.75 -2.25
CA VAL A 235 24.16 -11.82 -2.19
C VAL A 235 23.76 -12.26 -3.60
N PHE A 236 23.72 -11.33 -4.56
CA PHE A 236 23.29 -11.57 -5.93
C PHE A 236 24.44 -11.35 -6.92
N ASP A 237 24.39 -12.09 -8.03
CA ASP A 237 25.31 -11.95 -9.16
C ASP A 237 24.94 -10.80 -10.12
N PHE A 238 23.88 -10.04 -9.81
CA PHE A 238 23.48 -8.83 -10.54
C PHE A 238 23.69 -7.58 -9.70
N VAL A 239 23.97 -6.46 -10.37
CA VAL A 239 24.21 -5.16 -9.73
C VAL A 239 22.91 -4.41 -9.49
N THR A 240 22.73 -3.90 -8.28
CA THR A 240 21.66 -2.95 -7.96
C THR A 240 22.13 -1.51 -8.18
N VAL A 241 21.37 -0.76 -8.97
CA VAL A 241 21.71 0.61 -9.39
C VAL A 241 20.89 1.63 -8.59
N PRO A 242 21.50 2.73 -8.11
CA PRO A 242 20.76 3.80 -7.44
C PRO A 242 19.83 4.53 -8.40
N ALA A 243 18.64 4.90 -7.95
CA ALA A 243 17.69 5.65 -8.76
C ALA A 243 18.14 7.11 -9.03
N TYR A 244 17.48 7.85 -9.92
CA TYR A 244 17.94 9.23 -10.22
C TYR A 244 17.77 10.23 -9.07
N THR A 245 16.75 10.03 -8.23
CA THR A 245 16.45 10.91 -7.09
C THR A 245 15.61 10.18 -6.05
N ASN A 246 15.75 10.54 -4.77
CA ASN A 246 14.86 10.10 -3.70
C ASN A 246 13.65 11.03 -3.50
N ASN A 247 13.55 12.12 -4.29
CA ASN A 247 12.43 13.05 -4.20
C ASN A 247 11.11 12.32 -4.49
N PHE A 248 10.16 12.44 -3.57
CA PHE A 248 8.88 11.75 -3.64
C PHE A 248 8.04 12.15 -4.86
N LEU A 249 8.07 13.42 -5.28
CA LEU A 249 7.19 13.88 -6.36
C LEU A 249 7.53 13.24 -7.73
N PRO A 250 8.78 13.28 -8.23
CA PRO A 250 9.16 12.58 -9.46
C PRO A 250 8.88 11.08 -9.43
N ARG A 251 9.12 10.45 -8.27
CA ARG A 251 8.89 9.04 -7.98
C ARG A 251 7.40 8.66 -8.12
N LYS A 252 6.54 9.45 -7.50
CA LYS A 252 5.08 9.31 -7.61
C LYS A 252 4.59 9.55 -9.05
N GLU A 253 5.07 10.61 -9.69
CA GLU A 253 4.68 10.97 -11.07
C GLU A 253 5.03 9.87 -12.08
N ALA A 254 6.10 9.11 -11.85
CA ALA A 254 6.43 7.96 -12.69
C ALA A 254 5.38 6.85 -12.62
N VAL A 255 4.83 6.58 -11.43
CA VAL A 255 3.75 5.59 -11.27
C VAL A 255 2.44 6.13 -11.85
N ASP A 256 2.10 7.40 -11.59
CA ASP A 256 0.91 8.03 -12.18
C ASP A 256 0.94 8.03 -13.70
N PHE A 257 2.12 8.19 -14.31
CA PHE A 257 2.28 8.08 -15.75
C PHE A 257 1.78 6.73 -16.26
N PHE A 258 2.26 5.61 -15.71
CA PHE A 258 1.80 4.29 -16.14
C PHE A 258 0.32 4.01 -15.81
N LEU A 259 -0.20 4.52 -14.70
CA LEU A 259 -1.64 4.41 -14.37
C LEU A 259 -2.52 5.22 -15.34
N GLY A 260 -2.04 6.37 -15.79
CA GLY A 260 -2.76 7.25 -16.71
C GLY A 260 -2.65 6.86 -18.18
N LEU A 261 -1.70 5.99 -18.52
CA LEU A 261 -1.51 5.49 -19.88
C LEU A 261 -2.65 4.56 -20.31
N ASP A 262 -3.05 4.71 -21.56
CA ASP A 262 -3.88 3.78 -22.30
C ASP A 262 -3.10 3.33 -23.54
N ILE A 263 -2.88 2.03 -23.66
CA ILE A 263 -2.07 1.40 -24.70
C ILE A 263 -2.99 0.43 -25.44
N ASP A 264 -3.53 0.86 -26.58
CA ASP A 264 -4.47 0.08 -27.39
C ASP A 264 -5.71 -0.43 -26.60
N GLY A 265 -6.25 0.39 -25.70
CA GLY A 265 -7.39 0.04 -24.84
C GLY A 265 -7.01 -0.69 -23.54
N GLU A 266 -5.72 -0.99 -23.35
CA GLU A 266 -5.19 -1.63 -22.15
C GLU A 266 -4.54 -0.60 -21.22
N PRO A 267 -4.59 -0.77 -19.89
CA PRO A 267 -3.91 0.15 -18.97
C PRO A 267 -2.38 0.07 -19.13
N GLY A 268 -1.68 1.19 -18.95
CA GLY A 268 -0.21 1.19 -18.97
C GLY A 268 0.44 0.54 -17.75
N LEU A 269 -0.30 0.31 -16.67
CA LEU A 269 0.12 -0.47 -15.51
C LEU A 269 -0.85 -1.62 -15.27
N VAL A 270 -0.31 -2.83 -15.09
CA VAL A 270 -1.07 -3.99 -14.63
C VAL A 270 -0.42 -4.55 -13.36
N LEU A 271 -1.25 -4.81 -12.35
CA LEU A 271 -0.87 -5.35 -11.06
C LEU A 271 -1.42 -6.78 -10.91
N SER A 272 -0.54 -7.71 -10.60
CA SER A 272 -0.89 -9.08 -10.24
C SER A 272 -1.69 -9.12 -8.93
N PRO A 273 -2.77 -9.94 -8.81
CA PRO A 273 -3.50 -10.13 -7.55
C PRO A 273 -2.64 -10.70 -6.42
N ARG A 274 -1.46 -11.26 -6.74
CA ARG A 274 -0.48 -11.75 -5.76
C ARG A 274 0.17 -10.60 -4.96
N CYS A 275 0.19 -9.39 -5.50
CA CYS A 275 0.73 -8.19 -4.85
C CYS A 275 -0.30 -7.58 -3.88
N LYS A 276 -0.60 -8.30 -2.79
CA LYS A 276 -1.71 -7.97 -1.86
C LYS A 276 -1.52 -6.61 -1.17
N THR A 277 -0.31 -6.29 -0.77
CA THR A 277 0.08 -5.07 -0.04
C THR A 277 0.04 -3.86 -0.96
N LEU A 278 0.65 -3.92 -2.14
CA LEU A 278 0.53 -2.89 -3.17
C LEU A 278 -0.91 -2.67 -3.56
N ARG A 279 -1.69 -3.74 -3.77
CA ARG A 279 -3.11 -3.63 -4.14
C ARG A 279 -3.91 -2.90 -3.06
N LYS A 280 -3.72 -3.25 -1.78
CA LYS A 280 -4.32 -2.52 -0.64
C LYS A 280 -3.87 -1.07 -0.57
N GLY A 281 -2.58 -0.82 -0.82
CA GLY A 281 -1.99 0.51 -0.88
C GLY A 281 -2.66 1.38 -1.95
N PHE A 282 -2.73 0.88 -3.18
CA PHE A 282 -3.40 1.52 -4.32
C PHE A 282 -4.90 1.77 -4.09
N ARG A 283 -5.61 0.83 -3.44
CA ARG A 283 -7.04 0.98 -3.11
C ARG A 283 -7.32 2.04 -2.03
N GLY A 284 -6.28 2.49 -1.33
CA GLY A 284 -6.32 3.70 -0.52
C GLY A 284 -5.63 3.60 0.83
N LYS A 285 -5.06 2.45 1.22
CA LYS A 285 -4.28 2.39 2.48
C LYS A 285 -2.98 3.23 2.37
N TYR A 286 -2.42 3.40 1.16
CA TYR A 286 -1.33 4.33 0.93
C TYR A 286 -1.89 5.73 0.64
N CYS A 287 -1.91 6.57 1.68
CA CYS A 287 -2.63 7.84 1.68
C CYS A 287 -1.83 8.98 2.34
N TYR A 288 -2.26 10.21 2.05
CA TYR A 288 -1.83 11.41 2.77
C TYR A 288 -2.62 11.57 4.06
N ASP A 289 -1.91 11.76 5.17
CA ASP A 289 -2.53 12.09 6.46
C ASP A 289 -3.26 13.43 6.39
N ARG A 290 -4.44 13.49 7.00
CA ARG A 290 -5.13 14.75 7.27
C ARG A 290 -4.40 15.54 8.35
N ILE A 291 -4.18 16.82 8.09
CA ILE A 291 -3.75 17.77 9.11
C ILE A 291 -5.03 18.31 9.76
N GLN A 292 -5.20 18.03 11.06
CA GLN A 292 -6.29 18.59 11.83
C GLN A 292 -5.98 20.08 12.12
N VAL A 293 -6.39 20.95 11.22
CA VAL A 293 -6.37 22.40 11.44
C VAL A 293 -7.77 22.82 11.88
N GLY A 294 -7.88 23.47 13.03
CA GLY A 294 -9.14 24.00 13.51
C GLY A 294 -9.79 24.91 12.47
N GLY A 295 -10.96 24.49 11.96
CA GLY A 295 -11.74 25.20 10.94
C GLY A 295 -11.64 24.58 9.54
N VAL A 296 -12.83 24.28 8.98
CA VAL A 296 -13.32 23.95 7.60
C VAL A 296 -12.34 23.56 6.47
N SER A 297 -11.07 23.96 6.47
CA SER A 297 -10.06 23.58 5.48
C SER A 297 -9.51 22.17 5.71
N ARG A 298 -9.74 21.26 4.74
CA ARG A 298 -9.09 19.94 4.68
C ARG A 298 -7.65 20.12 4.19
N LYS A 299 -6.69 20.31 5.10
CA LYS A 299 -5.26 20.26 4.78
C LYS A 299 -4.74 18.83 4.93
N PHE A 300 -3.82 18.44 4.06
CA PHE A 300 -3.15 17.13 4.09
C PHE A 300 -1.64 17.35 4.20
N ARG A 301 -0.92 16.35 4.72
CA ARG A 301 0.55 16.37 4.68
C ARG A 301 1.06 16.31 3.23
N ASP A 302 2.22 16.90 2.99
CA ASP A 302 2.87 16.91 1.66
C ASP A 302 3.45 15.54 1.28
N LYS A 303 3.69 14.68 2.28
CA LYS A 303 4.17 13.31 2.10
C LYS A 303 3.14 12.31 2.65
N PRO A 304 3.01 11.14 2.01
CA PRO A 304 2.13 10.09 2.49
C PRO A 304 2.61 9.52 3.82
N ARG A 305 1.70 8.84 4.52
CA ARG A 305 2.01 8.10 5.73
C ARG A 305 3.07 7.03 5.41
N LYS A 306 4.13 6.95 6.22
CA LYS A 306 5.12 5.86 6.16
C LYS A 306 4.63 4.73 7.05
N ASP A 307 4.28 3.62 6.43
CA ASP A 307 3.77 2.40 7.06
C ASP A 307 4.10 1.18 6.17
N LYS A 308 3.55 0.01 6.51
CA LYS A 308 3.69 -1.23 5.76
C LYS A 308 3.34 -1.13 4.26
N TYR A 309 2.42 -0.25 3.89
CA TYR A 309 2.00 -0.05 2.51
C TYR A 309 2.97 0.87 1.75
N SER A 310 3.61 1.81 2.47
CA SER A 310 4.57 2.73 1.86
C SER A 310 5.84 2.04 1.34
N HIS A 311 6.31 0.97 1.99
CA HIS A 311 7.56 0.28 1.64
C HIS A 311 7.56 -0.31 0.21
N PRO A 312 6.63 -1.20 -0.15
CA PRO A 312 6.59 -1.72 -1.52
C PRO A 312 6.23 -0.62 -2.53
N HIS A 313 5.46 0.40 -2.13
CA HIS A 313 5.21 1.55 -3.02
C HIS A 313 6.46 2.38 -3.30
N ASP A 314 7.37 2.55 -2.34
CA ASP A 314 8.66 3.20 -2.60
C ASP A 314 9.51 2.38 -3.58
N GLY A 315 9.58 1.06 -3.42
CA GLY A 315 10.23 0.16 -4.37
C GLY A 315 9.65 0.25 -5.79
N LEU A 316 8.31 0.23 -5.91
CA LEU A 316 7.62 0.41 -7.20
C LEU A 316 7.89 1.79 -7.81
N GLN A 317 7.92 2.84 -7.00
CA GLN A 317 8.19 4.19 -7.48
C GLN A 317 9.61 4.35 -8.03
N TYR A 318 10.61 3.79 -7.35
CA TYR A 318 11.99 3.78 -7.84
C TYR A 318 12.10 3.03 -9.17
N LEU A 319 11.50 1.84 -9.26
CA LEU A 319 11.46 1.05 -10.48
C LEU A 319 10.76 1.80 -11.63
N ALA A 320 9.56 2.33 -11.40
CA ALA A 320 8.80 3.05 -12.42
C ALA A 320 9.56 4.29 -12.91
N MET A 321 10.23 5.01 -12.01
CA MET A 321 11.04 6.18 -12.36
C MET A 321 12.25 5.82 -13.22
N MET A 322 12.93 4.71 -12.91
CA MET A 322 14.06 4.25 -13.71
C MET A 322 13.62 3.84 -15.11
N VAL A 323 12.55 3.07 -15.21
CA VAL A 323 12.09 2.52 -16.49
C VAL A 323 11.40 3.57 -17.36
N ARG A 324 10.83 4.62 -16.76
CA ARG A 324 10.31 5.77 -17.50
C ARG A 324 11.41 6.55 -18.21
N ALA A 325 12.67 6.49 -17.76
CA ALA A 325 13.76 7.15 -18.46
C ALA A 325 14.10 6.39 -19.74
N ASP A 326 14.18 7.11 -20.86
CA ASP A 326 14.26 6.57 -22.23
C ASP A 326 15.27 5.42 -22.38
N GLU A 327 16.50 5.55 -21.84
CA GLU A 327 17.53 4.53 -22.01
C GLU A 327 17.23 3.19 -21.30
N VAL A 328 16.59 3.21 -20.13
CA VAL A 328 16.28 1.99 -19.37
C VAL A 328 14.95 1.39 -19.84
N GLY A 329 14.01 2.25 -20.23
CA GLY A 329 12.77 1.85 -20.89
C GLY A 329 13.05 1.10 -22.19
N ASP A 330 13.91 1.64 -23.04
CA ASP A 330 14.29 1.01 -24.30
C ASP A 330 14.99 -0.34 -24.07
N MET A 331 15.90 -0.46 -23.09
CA MET A 331 16.51 -1.75 -22.73
C MET A 331 15.48 -2.78 -22.24
N ALA A 332 14.54 -2.37 -21.40
CA ALA A 332 13.48 -3.23 -20.90
C ALA A 332 12.52 -3.69 -22.03
N VAL A 333 12.30 -2.83 -23.03
CA VAL A 333 11.45 -3.08 -24.21
C VAL A 333 12.16 -3.85 -25.32
N GLU A 334 13.48 -3.75 -25.47
CA GLU A 334 14.21 -4.37 -26.59
C GLU A 334 14.62 -5.83 -26.31
N GLY A 335 14.71 -6.25 -25.05
CA GLY A 335 15.00 -7.66 -24.69
C GLY A 335 16.38 -8.16 -25.18
N ASN A 336 17.22 -7.28 -25.70
CA ASN A 336 18.59 -7.57 -26.13
C ASN A 336 19.58 -7.29 -25.01
N THR A 337 20.60 -8.13 -24.89
CA THR A 337 21.72 -7.98 -23.95
C THR A 337 22.73 -6.90 -24.33
N MET A 338 22.50 -6.18 -25.45
CA MET A 338 23.47 -5.24 -26.04
C MET A 338 22.76 -4.01 -26.63
N LEU A 339 22.91 -2.85 -26.00
CA LEU A 339 22.78 -1.55 -26.66
C LEU A 339 24.14 -1.22 -27.30
N GLY A 340 24.28 -1.42 -28.62
CA GLY A 340 25.38 -0.84 -29.40
C GLY A 340 26.81 -1.08 -28.89
N GLY A 341 27.08 -2.20 -28.19
CA GLY A 341 28.41 -2.55 -27.68
C GLY A 341 28.80 -1.92 -26.33
N LEU A 342 27.85 -1.35 -25.57
CA LEU A 342 28.06 -0.89 -24.20
C LEU A 342 27.44 -1.89 -23.20
N SER A 343 28.23 -2.41 -22.26
CA SER A 343 27.73 -3.18 -21.12
C SER A 343 26.85 -2.30 -20.22
N ILE A 344 25.94 -2.91 -19.46
CA ILE A 344 25.12 -2.23 -18.42
C ILE A 344 26.02 -1.38 -17.51
N GLU A 345 27.19 -1.90 -17.15
CA GLU A 345 28.22 -1.18 -16.38
C GLU A 345 28.65 0.13 -17.07
N ASN A 346 28.84 0.15 -18.39
CA ASN A 346 29.28 1.33 -19.12
C ASN A 346 28.21 2.42 -19.27
N LEU A 347 26.93 2.05 -19.29
CA LEU A 347 25.81 3.01 -19.34
C LEU A 347 25.70 3.83 -18.05
N PHE A 348 26.00 3.20 -16.90
CA PHE A 348 25.97 3.85 -15.59
C PHE A 348 27.34 4.45 -15.18
N TRP A 349 28.47 3.90 -15.65
CA TRP A 349 29.84 4.39 -15.37
C TRP A 349 30.15 5.75 -16.02
N ASN A 350 29.64 6.02 -17.22
CA ASN A 350 29.96 7.26 -17.95
C ASN A 350 29.21 8.52 -17.46
N ARG A 351 28.23 8.37 -16.55
CA ARG A 351 27.43 9.51 -16.03
C ARG A 351 27.86 9.99 -14.63
N GLY A 352 28.66 9.20 -13.92
CA GLY A 352 29.31 9.61 -12.68
C GLY A 352 30.73 10.11 -12.97
N GLY A 353 30.92 11.43 -13.02
CA GLY A 353 32.22 12.05 -13.29
C GLY A 353 33.38 11.31 -12.60
N GLY A 354 34.26 10.76 -13.46
CA GLY A 354 35.49 10.03 -13.18
C GLY A 354 35.83 9.71 -11.73
N LYS A 355 35.60 8.46 -11.32
CA LYS A 355 36.31 7.86 -10.18
C LYS A 355 36.72 6.43 -10.47
N GLN A 356 38.00 6.27 -10.83
CA GLN A 356 38.74 5.03 -10.73
C GLN A 356 38.68 4.52 -9.28
N TRP A 357 38.10 3.35 -9.06
CA TRP A 357 38.45 2.52 -7.92
C TRP A 357 39.30 1.38 -8.44
N ALA A 358 40.57 1.37 -8.03
CA ALA A 358 41.55 0.39 -8.45
C ALA A 358 41.09 -1.01 -8.00
N MET A 359 41.00 -1.94 -8.95
CA MET A 359 41.02 -3.36 -8.63
C MET A 359 42.38 -3.67 -8.00
N THR A 360 42.39 -4.04 -6.73
CA THR A 360 43.50 -4.79 -6.15
C THR A 360 43.20 -6.26 -6.30
N THR A 361 43.87 -6.84 -7.30
CA THR A 361 44.26 -8.25 -7.55
C THR A 361 43.24 -9.36 -7.37
#